data_AF-A0A3S0ZRV5-F1
#
_entry.id   AF-A0A3S0ZRV5-F1
#
_cell.length_a   1.000
_cell.length_b   1.000
_cell.length_c   1.000
_cell.angle_alpha   90.00
_cell.angle_beta   90.00
_cell.angle_gamma   90.00
#
_symmetry.space_group_name_H-M   'P 1'
#
loop_
_entity.id
_entity.type
_entity.pdbx_description
1 polymer ?
#
loop_
_entity_poly.entity_id
_entity_poly.type
_entity_poly.pdbx_seq_one_letter_code
_entity_poly.pdbx_strand_id
1 'polypeptide(L)'
;MHESSCDKKMLTCSLCGSVMSQNKLANHQSKECPKRLVTCQHCHQQMFQEQEEKHQMTCPLVPIRCDRCSTLVPRNEFQNHLDRDCVHRDVICPAPDCRKKMSKEQFSSHLNESPKTAQKHLLFLFERTAQLEQELARVKAQPPSPVAATLGDQA
;
A
#
# COMPACT_ATOMS: atom_id res chain seq x y z
N MET A 1 -41.48 31.69 -44.46
CA MET A 1 -40.41 32.18 -43.56
C MET A 1 -39.52 30.99 -43.21
N HIS A 2 -38.47 30.75 -43.99
CA HIS A 2 -37.49 29.71 -43.67
C HIS A 2 -36.10 30.29 -43.90
N GLU A 3 -35.55 30.89 -42.85
CA GLU A 3 -34.16 31.36 -42.79
C GLU A 3 -33.55 30.72 -41.54
N SER A 4 -33.10 29.46 -41.63
CA SER A 4 -31.78 29.10 -42.16
C SER A 4 -30.61 29.58 -41.30
N SER A 5 -30.81 29.76 -39.99
CA SER A 5 -29.76 29.39 -39.03
C SER A 5 -29.74 27.85 -38.97
N CYS A 6 -29.09 27.23 -39.96
CA CYS A 6 -28.59 25.87 -39.79
C CYS A 6 -27.31 25.95 -38.94
N ASP A 7 -27.43 26.42 -37.69
CA ASP A 7 -26.35 26.47 -36.70
C ASP A 7 -26.00 25.08 -36.15
N LYS A 8 -26.19 24.04 -36.98
CA LYS A 8 -25.71 22.67 -36.72
C LYS A 8 -24.43 22.43 -37.50
N LYS A 9 -23.47 23.36 -37.41
CA LYS A 9 -22.11 23.09 -37.88
C LYS A 9 -21.59 21.89 -37.09
N MET A 10 -21.43 20.78 -37.79
CA MET A 10 -20.88 19.54 -37.24
C MET A 10 -19.36 19.67 -37.26
N LEU A 11 -18.75 19.51 -36.09
CA LEU A 11 -17.32 19.58 -35.88
C LEU A 11 -16.80 18.26 -35.34
N THR A 12 -15.57 17.93 -35.70
CA THR A 12 -14.88 16.73 -35.24
C THR A 12 -14.07 17.06 -33.99
N CYS A 13 -14.20 16.25 -32.94
CA CYS A 13 -13.37 16.35 -31.75
C CYS A 13 -11.93 15.96 -32.05
N SER A 14 -10.97 16.83 -31.73
CA SER A 14 -9.53 16.56 -31.92
C SER A 14 -8.96 15.45 -31.03
N LEU A 15 -9.63 15.13 -29.92
CA LEU A 15 -9.15 14.14 -28.95
C LEU A 15 -9.61 12.71 -29.28
N CYS A 16 -10.86 12.55 -29.71
CA CYS A 16 -11.46 11.22 -29.94
C CYS A 16 -12.01 11.00 -31.36
N GLY A 17 -11.98 12.02 -32.23
CA GLY A 17 -12.47 11.93 -33.60
C GLY A 17 -14.00 11.90 -33.77
N SER A 18 -14.78 11.98 -32.69
CA SER A 18 -16.25 11.97 -32.77
C SER A 18 -16.79 13.27 -33.36
N VAL A 19 -17.82 13.16 -34.22
CA VAL A 19 -18.45 14.31 -34.88
C VAL A 19 -19.72 14.72 -34.14
N MET A 20 -19.85 16.01 -33.81
CA MET A 20 -20.99 16.55 -33.06
C MET A 20 -21.25 18.02 -33.39
N SER A 21 -22.37 18.58 -32.94
CA SER A 21 -22.65 20.01 -33.17
C SER A 21 -21.66 20.90 -32.40
N GLN A 22 -21.31 22.04 -32.98
CA GLN A 22 -20.41 23.03 -32.39
C GLN A 22 -20.78 23.39 -30.94
N ASN A 23 -22.08 23.53 -30.64
CA ASN A 23 -22.57 23.86 -29.30
C ASN A 23 -22.31 22.76 -28.27
N LYS A 24 -22.18 21.50 -28.70
CA LYS A 24 -21.90 20.35 -27.83
C LYS A 24 -20.40 20.05 -27.71
N LEU A 25 -19.57 20.49 -28.65
CA LEU A 25 -18.15 20.15 -28.71
C LEU A 25 -17.38 20.55 -27.44
N ALA A 26 -17.64 21.76 -26.92
CA ALA A 26 -16.97 22.25 -25.71
C ALA A 26 -17.35 21.44 -24.46
N ASN A 27 -18.63 21.09 -24.31
CA ASN A 27 -19.10 20.25 -23.20
C ASN A 27 -18.54 18.82 -23.33
N HIS A 28 -18.50 18.29 -24.55
CA HIS A 28 -17.92 16.98 -24.81
C HIS A 28 -16.44 16.93 -24.40
N GLN A 29 -15.61 17.86 -24.91
CA GLN A 29 -14.17 17.86 -24.61
C GLN A 29 -13.87 17.99 -23.11
N SER A 30 -14.69 18.75 -22.37
CA SER A 30 -14.50 18.97 -20.93
C SER A 30 -15.07 17.87 -20.03
N LYS A 31 -16.19 17.22 -20.41
CA LYS A 31 -16.92 16.32 -19.49
C LYS A 31 -17.20 14.92 -20.00
N GLU A 32 -17.28 14.71 -21.31
CA GLU A 32 -17.78 13.45 -21.89
C GLU A 32 -16.71 12.69 -22.69
N CYS A 33 -15.71 13.40 -23.22
CA CYS A 33 -14.71 12.82 -24.09
C CYS A 33 -13.90 11.75 -23.34
N PRO A 34 -13.86 10.49 -23.83
CA PRO A 34 -13.11 9.41 -23.17
C PRO A 34 -11.59 9.62 -23.24
N LYS A 35 -11.13 10.36 -24.25
CA LYS A 35 -9.74 10.74 -24.49
C LYS A 35 -9.35 12.06 -23.81
N ARG A 36 -10.21 12.65 -22.96
CA ARG A 36 -9.82 13.81 -22.16
C ARG A 36 -8.82 13.39 -21.09
N LEU A 37 -7.87 14.27 -20.78
CA LEU A 37 -6.94 14.05 -19.67
C LEU A 37 -7.63 14.34 -18.35
N VAL A 38 -7.53 13.40 -17.42
CA VAL A 38 -7.96 13.51 -16.02
C VAL A 38 -6.76 13.27 -15.11
N THR A 39 -6.83 13.82 -13.90
CA THR A 39 -5.77 13.67 -12.89
C THR A 39 -6.31 12.83 -11.75
N CYS A 40 -5.59 11.78 -11.37
CA CYS A 40 -5.97 10.96 -10.21
C CYS A 40 -5.92 11.81 -8.93
N GLN A 41 -6.96 11.75 -8.10
CA GLN A 41 -7.02 12.50 -6.84
C GLN A 41 -6.06 11.96 -5.77
N HIS A 42 -5.63 10.70 -5.89
CA HIS A 42 -4.80 10.03 -4.89
C HIS A 42 -3.30 10.07 -5.22
N CYS A 43 -2.93 9.91 -6.50
CA CYS A 43 -1.52 9.90 -6.91
C CYS A 43 -1.12 11.02 -7.88
N HIS A 44 -2.06 11.89 -8.26
CA HIS A 44 -1.84 13.02 -9.16
C HIS A 44 -1.28 12.66 -10.55
N GLN A 45 -1.27 11.38 -10.92
CA GLN A 45 -0.94 10.95 -12.27
C GLN A 45 -2.01 11.42 -13.25
N GLN A 46 -1.56 11.94 -14.40
CA GLN A 46 -2.44 12.27 -15.52
C GLN A 46 -2.64 11.04 -16.41
N MET A 47 -3.87 10.84 -16.87
CA MET A 47 -4.27 9.74 -17.75
C MET A 47 -5.51 10.11 -18.56
N PHE A 48 -5.88 9.30 -19.56
CA PHE A 48 -7.16 9.48 -20.24
C PHE A 48 -8.31 8.99 -19.36
N GLN A 49 -9.48 9.62 -19.48
CA GLN A 49 -10.65 9.23 -18.68
C GLN A 49 -11.05 7.77 -18.87
N GLU A 50 -10.91 7.21 -20.08
CA GLU A 50 -11.16 5.78 -20.33
C GLU A 50 -10.22 4.84 -19.53
N GLN A 51 -9.09 5.34 -19.04
CA GLN A 51 -8.11 4.60 -18.25
C GLN A 51 -8.33 4.77 -16.74
N GLU A 52 -9.14 5.74 -16.32
CA GLU A 52 -9.33 6.13 -14.92
C GLU A 52 -9.82 4.97 -14.05
N GLU A 53 -10.83 4.22 -14.52
CA GLU A 53 -11.39 3.07 -13.80
C GLU A 53 -10.32 1.99 -13.57
N LYS A 54 -9.57 1.62 -14.62
CA LYS A 54 -8.47 0.64 -14.52
C LYS A 54 -7.37 1.13 -13.58
N HIS A 55 -7.08 2.42 -13.61
CA HIS A 55 -6.13 3.02 -12.70
C HIS A 55 -6.60 2.95 -11.25
N GLN A 56 -7.86 3.29 -10.92
CA GLN A 56 -8.37 3.22 -9.54
C GLN A 56 -8.23 1.82 -8.93
N MET A 57 -8.39 0.77 -9.74
CA MET A 57 -8.20 -0.62 -9.30
C MET A 57 -6.75 -0.97 -8.96
N THR A 58 -5.78 -0.26 -9.52
CA THR A 58 -4.33 -0.56 -9.40
C THR A 58 -3.52 0.55 -8.75
N CYS A 59 -4.13 1.70 -8.48
CA CYS A 59 -3.47 2.88 -7.96
C CYS A 59 -2.85 2.59 -6.59
N PRO A 60 -1.55 2.83 -6.40
CA PRO A 60 -0.85 2.53 -5.16
C PRO A 60 -1.32 3.37 -3.98
N LEU A 61 -1.84 4.57 -4.24
CA LEU A 61 -2.21 5.53 -3.20
C LEU A 61 -3.72 5.59 -2.92
N VAL A 62 -4.53 4.78 -3.63
CA VAL A 62 -5.95 4.63 -3.30
C VAL A 62 -6.06 4.04 -1.88
N PRO A 63 -6.78 4.68 -0.96
CA PRO A 63 -7.03 4.14 0.36
C PRO A 63 -7.96 2.92 0.29
N ILE A 64 -7.58 1.83 0.95
CA ILE A 64 -8.36 0.61 1.08
C ILE A 64 -8.70 0.43 2.56
N ARG A 65 -9.93 0.02 2.85
CA ARG A 65 -10.35 -0.30 4.22
C ARG A 65 -9.79 -1.66 4.63
N CYS A 66 -9.12 -1.71 5.77
CA CYS A 66 -8.71 -2.96 6.38
C CYS A 66 -9.93 -3.68 6.99
N ASP A 67 -10.18 -4.94 6.60
CA ASP A 67 -11.30 -5.72 7.15
C ASP A 67 -11.11 -6.10 8.62
N ARG A 68 -9.87 -6.05 9.12
CA ARG A 68 -9.54 -6.45 10.50
C ARG A 68 -9.70 -5.30 11.48
N CYS A 69 -9.25 -4.10 11.12
CA CYS A 69 -9.24 -2.93 12.01
C CYS A 69 -10.04 -1.72 11.50
N SER A 70 -10.71 -1.85 10.35
CA SER A 70 -11.53 -0.81 9.70
C SER A 70 -10.83 0.50 9.33
N THR A 71 -9.50 0.59 9.50
CA THR A 71 -8.71 1.79 9.13
C THR A 71 -8.51 1.85 7.62
N LEU A 72 -8.49 3.07 7.06
CA LEU A 72 -8.14 3.31 5.66
C LEU A 72 -6.62 3.39 5.51
N VAL A 73 -6.06 2.56 4.64
CA VAL A 73 -4.61 2.46 4.41
C VAL A 73 -4.32 2.52 2.92
N PRO A 74 -3.31 3.28 2.45
CA PRO A 74 -2.90 3.28 1.06
C PRO A 74 -2.59 1.86 0.54
N ARG A 75 -3.00 1.53 -0.69
CA ARG A 75 -2.81 0.19 -1.28
C ARG A 75 -1.36 -0.31 -1.20
N ASN A 76 -0.38 0.56 -1.46
CA ASN A 76 1.04 0.22 -1.40
C ASN A 76 1.54 -0.10 0.02
N GLU A 77 0.90 0.45 1.04
CA GLU A 77 1.25 0.24 2.46
C GLU A 77 0.40 -0.86 3.11
N PHE A 78 -0.65 -1.32 2.44
CA PHE A 78 -1.62 -2.26 3.00
C PHE A 78 -0.98 -3.57 3.49
N GLN A 79 0.00 -4.11 2.76
CA GLN A 79 0.70 -5.32 3.18
C GLN A 79 1.55 -5.08 4.45
N ASN A 80 2.32 -3.98 4.49
CA ASN A 80 3.07 -3.61 5.68
C ASN A 80 2.17 -3.39 6.89
N HIS A 81 1.00 -2.77 6.67
CA HIS A 81 -0.02 -2.64 7.70
C HIS A 81 -0.43 -4.01 8.23
N LEU A 82 -0.78 -4.98 7.38
CA LEU A 82 -1.18 -6.32 7.83
C LEU A 82 -0.07 -7.04 8.61
N ASP A 83 1.19 -6.85 8.24
CA ASP A 83 2.31 -7.57 8.84
C ASP A 83 2.83 -6.91 10.12
N ARG A 84 2.72 -5.58 10.27
CA ARG A 84 3.41 -4.83 11.33
C ARG A 84 2.48 -3.92 12.13
N ASP A 85 1.65 -3.14 11.46
CA ASP A 85 0.96 -2.00 12.08
C ASP A 85 -0.47 -2.31 12.54
N CYS A 86 -1.11 -3.30 11.91
CA CYS A 86 -2.49 -3.68 12.20
C CYS A 86 -2.58 -4.19 13.64
N VAL A 87 -3.51 -3.61 14.41
CA VAL A 87 -3.77 -4.01 15.80
C VAL A 87 -4.24 -5.47 15.87
N HIS A 88 -5.00 -5.90 14.86
CA HIS A 88 -5.54 -7.26 14.68
C HIS A 88 -4.67 -8.13 13.73
N ARG A 89 -3.38 -7.82 13.58
CA ARG A 89 -2.48 -8.61 12.72
C ARG A 89 -2.40 -10.07 13.18
N ASP A 90 -2.09 -10.96 12.24
CA ASP A 90 -1.75 -12.33 12.57
C ASP A 90 -0.32 -12.38 13.12
N VAL A 91 -0.14 -13.14 14.19
CA VAL A 91 1.15 -13.45 14.76
C VAL A 91 1.36 -14.97 14.76
N ILE A 92 2.60 -15.38 14.55
CA ILE A 92 3.01 -16.77 14.69
C ILE A 92 3.72 -16.87 16.04
N CYS A 93 3.32 -17.83 16.88
CA CYS A 93 3.99 -18.06 18.15
C CYS A 93 5.50 -18.32 17.90
N PRO A 94 6.41 -17.53 18.51
CA PRO A 94 7.84 -17.61 18.24
C PRO A 94 8.50 -18.84 18.86
N ALA A 95 7.81 -19.56 19.75
CA ALA A 95 8.33 -20.79 20.33
C ALA A 95 8.47 -21.86 19.22
N PRO A 96 9.66 -22.47 19.06
CA PRO A 96 9.97 -23.38 17.95
C PRO A 96 9.07 -24.60 17.91
N ASP A 97 8.62 -25.08 19.08
CA ASP A 97 7.74 -26.25 19.21
C ASP A 97 6.24 -25.92 19.12
N CYS A 98 5.87 -24.63 19.03
CA CYS A 98 4.47 -24.20 18.95
C CYS A 98 4.07 -23.77 17.53
N ARG A 99 4.70 -22.71 17.00
CA ARG A 99 4.44 -22.13 15.65
C ARG A 99 2.96 -21.91 15.28
N LYS A 100 2.05 -21.82 16.25
CA LYS A 100 0.61 -21.61 16.00
C LYS A 100 0.39 -20.20 15.46
N LYS A 101 -0.38 -20.07 14.37
CA LYS A 101 -0.81 -18.79 13.79
C LYS A 101 -2.14 -18.37 14.42
N MET A 102 -2.24 -17.11 14.85
CA MET A 102 -3.43 -16.56 15.51
C MET A 102 -3.44 -15.02 15.41
N SER A 103 -4.55 -14.36 15.72
CA SER A 103 -4.55 -12.90 15.82
C SER A 103 -3.75 -12.42 17.05
N LYS A 104 -3.31 -11.17 17.03
CA LYS A 104 -2.65 -10.54 18.18
C LYS A 104 -3.50 -10.60 19.46
N GLU A 105 -4.82 -10.45 19.39
CA GLU A 105 -5.69 -10.61 20.57
C GLU A 105 -5.66 -12.05 21.09
N GLN A 106 -5.77 -13.02 20.18
CA GLN A 106 -5.82 -14.44 20.52
C GLN A 106 -4.52 -14.94 21.15
N PHE A 107 -3.40 -14.27 20.87
CA PHE A 107 -2.10 -14.60 21.46
C PHE A 107 -2.12 -14.57 22.99
N SER A 108 -2.83 -13.62 23.59
CA SER A 108 -2.96 -13.54 25.06
C SER A 108 -3.71 -14.76 25.62
N SER A 109 -4.80 -15.17 24.95
CA SER A 109 -5.56 -16.36 25.34
C SER A 109 -4.77 -17.65 25.14
N HIS A 110 -3.97 -17.73 24.06
CA HIS A 110 -3.11 -18.88 23.77
C HIS A 110 -2.11 -19.17 24.90
N LEU A 111 -1.49 -18.15 25.48
CA LEU A 111 -0.58 -18.33 26.62
C LEU A 111 -1.27 -18.90 27.85
N ASN A 112 -2.57 -18.66 28.00
CA ASN A 112 -3.39 -19.11 29.12
C ASN A 112 -4.15 -20.41 28.83
N GLU A 113 -3.96 -21.05 27.68
CA GLU A 113 -4.62 -22.33 27.32
C GLU A 113 -4.35 -23.43 28.37
N SER A 114 -3.12 -23.49 28.91
CA SER A 114 -2.80 -24.39 30.03
C SER A 114 -1.57 -23.90 30.81
N PRO A 115 -1.42 -24.27 32.10
CA PRO A 115 -0.22 -23.98 32.88
C PRO A 115 1.07 -24.54 32.24
N LYS A 116 0.99 -25.71 31.60
CA LYS A 116 2.13 -26.34 30.91
C LYS A 116 2.54 -25.57 29.66
N THR A 117 1.59 -24.98 28.94
CA THR A 117 1.85 -24.12 27.77
C THR A 117 2.59 -22.86 28.20
N ALA A 118 2.08 -22.17 29.22
CA ALA A 118 2.71 -20.97 29.78
C ALA A 118 4.13 -21.26 30.27
N GLN A 119 4.33 -22.33 31.05
CA GLN A 119 5.64 -22.72 31.58
C GLN A 119 6.67 -22.97 30.48
N LYS A 120 6.31 -23.75 29.44
CA LYS A 120 7.22 -24.01 28.31
C LYS A 120 7.63 -22.72 27.60
N HIS A 121 6.69 -21.81 27.36
CA HIS A 121 6.99 -20.55 26.70
C HIS A 121 7.83 -19.61 27.58
N LEU A 122 7.60 -19.58 28.89
CA LEU A 122 8.40 -18.80 29.83
C LEU A 122 9.86 -19.27 29.87
N LEU A 123 10.10 -20.58 29.91
CA LEU A 123 11.45 -21.15 29.85
C LEU A 123 12.16 -20.78 28.53
N PHE A 124 11.48 -20.92 27.40
CA PHE A 124 12.02 -20.49 26.10
C PHE A 124 12.38 -19.00 26.06
N LEU A 125 11.50 -18.12 26.60
CA LEU A 125 11.78 -16.68 26.67
C LEU A 125 12.99 -16.38 27.56
N PHE A 126 13.13 -17.08 28.69
CA PHE A 126 14.29 -16.94 29.59
C PHE A 126 15.60 -17.34 28.89
N GLU A 127 15.64 -18.48 28.21
CA GLU A 127 16.82 -18.92 27.45
C GLU A 127 17.17 -17.94 26.31
N ARG A 128 16.15 -17.49 25.56
CA ARG A 128 16.34 -16.57 24.43
C ARG A 128 16.81 -15.18 24.88
N THR A 129 16.30 -14.67 25.99
CA THR A 129 16.73 -13.37 26.55
C THR A 129 18.19 -13.43 27.00
N ALA A 130 18.59 -14.48 27.74
CA ALA A 130 19.98 -14.68 28.12
C ALA A 130 20.92 -14.79 26.91
N GLN A 131 20.51 -15.51 25.85
CA GLN A 131 21.28 -15.59 24.61
C GLN A 131 21.44 -14.22 23.94
N LEU A 132 20.37 -13.43 23.84
CA LEU A 132 20.42 -12.09 23.25
C LEU A 132 21.30 -11.12 24.04
N GLU A 133 21.29 -11.20 25.37
CA GLU A 133 22.17 -10.41 26.23
C GLU A 133 23.66 -10.75 25.97
N GLN A 134 23.98 -12.03 25.82
CA GLN A 134 25.34 -12.47 25.50
C GLN A 134 25.78 -11.97 24.12
N GLU A 135 24.93 -12.11 23.10
CA GLU A 135 25.22 -11.62 21.75
C GLU A 135 25.38 -10.09 21.72
N LEU A 136 24.54 -9.35 22.45
CA LEU A 136 24.66 -7.90 22.58
C LEU A 136 25.98 -7.50 23.24
N ALA A 137 26.42 -8.22 24.27
CA ALA A 137 27.71 -8.00 24.91
C ALA A 137 28.87 -8.22 23.93
N ARG A 138 28.80 -9.26 23.09
CA ARG A 138 29.79 -9.53 22.03
C ARG A 138 29.85 -8.41 21.00
N VAL A 139 28.69 -7.95 20.51
CA VAL A 139 28.61 -6.84 19.53
C VAL A 139 29.19 -5.55 20.11
N LYS A 140 28.90 -5.24 21.38
CA LYS A 140 29.47 -4.08 22.06
C LYS A 140 30.98 -4.18 22.30
N ALA A 141 31.51 -5.40 22.44
CA ALA A 141 32.93 -5.65 22.63
C ALA A 141 33.73 -5.69 21.31
N GLN A 142 33.06 -5.77 20.16
CA GLN A 142 33.72 -5.66 18.85
C GLN A 142 34.09 -4.18 18.59
N PRO A 143 35.35 -3.90 18.21
CA PRO A 143 35.72 -2.55 17.77
C PRO A 143 34.94 -2.16 16.51
N PRO A 144 34.68 -0.87 16.27
CA PRO A 144 34.01 -0.43 15.04
C PRO A 144 34.80 -0.95 13.84
N SER A 145 34.11 -1.64 12.94
CA SER A 145 34.69 -2.15 11.69
C SER A 145 35.31 -0.98 10.91
N PRO A 146 36.56 -1.10 10.42
CA PRO A 146 37.14 -0.10 9.54
C PRO A 146 36.36 -0.13 8.22
N VAL A 147 35.44 0.81 8.06
CA VAL A 147 34.81 1.09 6.77
C VAL A 147 35.94 1.46 5.82
N ALA A 148 36.15 0.61 4.80
CA ALA A 148 37.19 0.77 3.80
C ALA A 148 37.13 2.17 3.17
N ALA A 149 38.13 2.99 3.47
CA ALA A 149 38.41 4.20 2.73
C ALA A 149 38.97 3.81 1.36
N THR A 150 38.11 3.71 0.36
CA THR A 150 38.51 3.74 -1.05
C THR A 150 37.63 4.73 -1.79
N LEU A 151 37.90 6.02 -1.58
CA LEU A 151 37.63 7.09 -2.54
C LEU A 151 38.81 8.06 -2.47
N GLY A 152 39.74 7.89 -3.41
CA GLY A 152 40.90 8.76 -3.61
C GLY A 152 41.73 8.19 -4.76
N ASP A 153 41.94 9.03 -5.77
CA ASP A 153 42.81 8.83 -6.93
C ASP A 153 42.28 7.97 -8.09
N GLN A 154 41.68 8.67 -9.06
CA GLN A 154 42.35 8.80 -10.36
C GLN A 154 41.87 10.03 -11.16
N ALA A 155 42.90 10.70 -11.70
CA ALA A 155 42.97 11.91 -12.51
C ALA A 155 42.08 11.92 -13.77
#